data_AF-A0A2A3JTQ5-F1
#
_entry.id   AF-A0A2A3JTQ5-F1
#
_cell.length_a   1.000
_cell.length_b   1.000
_cell.length_c   1.000
_cell.angle_alpha   90.00
_cell.angle_beta   90.00
_cell.angle_gamma   90.00
#
_symmetry.space_group_name_H-M   'P 1'
#
loop_
_entity.id
_entity.type
_entity.pdbx_description
1 polymer ?
#
loop_
_entity_poly.entity_id
_entity_poly.type
_entity_poly.pdbx_seq_one_letter_code
_entity_poly.pdbx_strand_id
1 'polypeptide(L)'
;MQMESAPDQVIRLIRRCHRSKAVSVLNLAPAYRLEAKVLSPGDLIVVNEDEAEAMAGWPSCDATAVALANRVNTGVLRTLGGRGPRAAGGVRR
;
A
#
# COMPACT_ATOMS: atom_id res chain seq x y z
N MET A 1 -0.86 -7.40 16.81
CA MET A 1 -0.87 -5.92 16.86
C MET A 1 -1.99 -5.42 15.96
N GLN A 2 -2.64 -4.30 16.30
CA GLN A 2 -3.77 -3.70 15.57
C GLN A 2 -3.33 -2.38 14.92
N MET A 3 -4.00 -1.97 13.83
CA MET A 3 -3.76 -0.68 13.17
C MET A 3 -4.13 0.47 14.12
N GLU A 4 -3.19 1.39 14.37
CA GLU A 4 -3.34 2.47 15.37
C GLU A 4 -4.45 3.47 15.01
N SER A 5 -4.76 3.61 13.73
CA SER A 5 -5.82 4.48 13.21
C SER A 5 -6.99 3.66 12.68
N ALA A 6 -8.21 4.16 12.89
CA ALA A 6 -9.41 3.54 12.32
C ALA A 6 -9.36 3.58 10.78
N PRO A 7 -9.76 2.51 10.06
CA PRO A 7 -9.67 2.44 8.60
C PRO A 7 -10.38 3.58 7.87
N ASP A 8 -11.51 4.06 8.39
CA ASP A 8 -12.26 5.18 7.83
C ASP A 8 -11.47 6.50 7.89
N GLN A 9 -10.69 6.71 8.95
CA GLN A 9 -9.82 7.89 9.09
C GLN A 9 -8.66 7.84 8.09
N VAL A 10 -8.06 6.66 7.91
CA VAL A 10 -7.00 6.44 6.90
C VAL A 10 -7.53 6.72 5.49
N ILE A 11 -8.72 6.20 5.15
CA ILE A 11 -9.37 6.44 3.85
C ILE A 11 -9.62 7.94 3.63
N ARG A 12 -10.14 8.65 4.64
CA ARG A 12 -10.38 10.10 4.56
C ARG A 12 -9.07 10.88 4.38
N LEU A 13 -8.01 10.47 5.08
CA LEU A 13 -6.70 11.10 4.99
C LEU A 13 -6.08 10.93 3.60
N ILE A 14 -6.08 9.72 3.05
CA ILE A 14 -5.56 9.45 1.69
C ILE A 14 -6.25 10.36 0.66
N ARG A 15 -7.59 10.44 0.72
CA ARG A 15 -8.36 11.31 -0.18
C ARG A 15 -8.02 12.79 0.00
N ARG A 16 -7.80 13.23 1.24
CA ARG A 16 -7.43 14.62 1.53
C ARG A 16 -6.04 14.94 1.00
N CYS A 17 -5.06 14.06 1.23
CA CYS A 17 -3.70 14.22 0.70
C CYS A 17 -3.73 14.34 -0.83
N HIS A 18 -4.46 13.45 -1.50
CA HIS A 18 -4.62 13.47 -2.95
C HIS A 18 -5.18 14.81 -3.46
N ARG A 19 -6.29 15.31 -2.87
CA ARG A 19 -6.88 16.61 -3.26
C ARG A 19 -5.94 17.79 -3.01
N SER A 20 -5.12 17.72 -1.96
CA SER A 20 -4.17 18.76 -1.60
C SER A 20 -2.81 18.60 -2.28
N LYS A 21 -2.63 17.58 -3.14
CA LYS A 21 -1.34 17.21 -3.74
C LYS A 21 -0.22 16.97 -2.71
N ALA A 22 -0.60 16.61 -1.48
CA ALA A 22 0.34 16.24 -0.44
C ALA A 22 0.74 14.78 -0.62
N VAL A 23 2.02 14.48 -0.41
CA VAL A 23 2.54 13.11 -0.49
C VAL A 23 2.01 12.28 0.67
N SER A 24 1.51 11.09 0.37
CA SER A 24 0.93 10.14 1.32
C SER A 24 1.69 8.80 1.33
N VAL A 25 2.27 8.47 2.47
CA VAL A 25 2.92 7.18 2.70
C VAL A 25 2.09 6.39 3.70
N LEU A 26 1.63 5.21 3.30
CA LEU A 26 0.87 4.30 4.16
C LEU A 26 1.74 3.08 4.51
N ASN A 27 2.11 2.95 5.77
CA ASN A 27 2.64 1.69 6.29
C ASN A 27 1.46 0.76 6.63
N LEU A 28 1.25 -0.30 5.85
CA LEU A 28 0.08 -1.17 5.94
C LEU A 28 0.30 -2.30 6.96
N ALA A 29 0.53 -1.89 8.22
CA ALA A 29 0.89 -2.78 9.33
C ALA A 29 -0.11 -2.65 10.51
N PRO A 30 -0.77 -3.74 10.96
CA PRO A 30 -0.84 -5.06 10.32
C PRO A 30 -1.61 -5.00 8.99
N ALA A 31 -1.50 -6.04 8.17
CA ALA A 31 -2.23 -6.13 6.91
C ALA A 31 -3.75 -6.03 7.13
N TYR A 32 -4.32 -4.90 6.72
CA TYR A 32 -5.76 -4.67 6.74
C TYR A 32 -6.27 -4.50 5.31
N ARG A 33 -7.33 -5.24 4.95
CA ARG A 33 -7.86 -5.23 3.59
C ARG A 33 -8.51 -3.89 3.26
N LEU A 34 -7.79 -3.07 2.51
CA LEU A 34 -8.31 -1.87 1.86
C LEU A 34 -8.51 -2.17 0.37
N GLU A 35 -9.63 -1.70 -0.18
CA GLU A 35 -9.89 -1.87 -1.61
C GLU A 35 -8.85 -1.13 -2.46
N ALA A 36 -8.47 -1.67 -3.62
CA ALA A 36 -7.52 -1.02 -4.52
C ALA A 36 -7.94 0.41 -4.90
N LYS A 37 -9.24 0.67 -5.05
CA LYS A 37 -9.79 2.01 -5.33
C LYS A 37 -9.54 3.03 -4.20
N VAL A 38 -9.36 2.55 -2.96
CA VAL A 38 -9.01 3.38 -1.80
C VAL A 38 -7.51 3.67 -1.79
N LEU A 39 -6.70 2.70 -2.20
CA LEU A 39 -5.24 2.77 -2.16
C LEU A 39 -4.64 3.53 -3.34
N SER A 40 -5.25 3.44 -4.53
CA SER A 40 -4.76 4.06 -5.77
C SER A 40 -4.51 5.58 -5.68
N PRO A 41 -5.31 6.38 -4.96
CA PRO A 41 -5.02 7.81 -4.78
C PRO A 41 -3.80 8.10 -3.90
N GLY A 42 -3.36 7.14 -3.09
CA GLY A 42 -2.19 7.30 -2.20
C GLY A 42 -0.88 7.28 -2.96
N ASP A 43 0.23 7.67 -2.33
CA ASP A 43 1.51 7.82 -3.04
C ASP A 43 2.43 6.61 -2.96
N LEU A 44 2.54 6.04 -1.77
CA LEU A 44 3.41 4.91 -1.50
C LEU A 44 2.78 4.03 -0.41
N ILE A 45 2.76 2.72 -0.66
CA ILE A 45 2.39 1.72 0.34
C ILE A 45 3.65 0.99 0.77
N VAL A 46 3.90 0.93 2.07
CA VAL A 46 4.99 0.17 2.67
C VAL A 46 4.41 -1.09 3.30
N VAL A 47 4.98 -2.23 2.97
CA VAL A 47 4.61 -3.56 3.48
C VAL A 47 5.87 -4.35 3.83
N ASN A 48 5.81 -5.19 4.86
CA ASN A 48 6.80 -6.25 5.08
C ASN A 48 6.49 -7.49 4.22
N GLU A 49 7.20 -8.60 4.46
CA GLU A 49 7.01 -9.87 3.77
C GLU A 49 5.60 -10.44 3.99
N ASP A 50 5.18 -10.56 5.24
CA ASP A 50 3.88 -11.15 5.61
C ASP A 50 2.69 -10.29 5.13
N GLU A 51 2.84 -8.97 5.19
CA GLU A 51 1.84 -8.00 4.73
C GLU A 51 1.73 -7.99 3.20
N ALA A 52 2.85 -8.13 2.49
CA ALA A 52 2.85 -8.28 1.04
C ALA A 52 2.12 -9.56 0.62
N GLU A 53 2.32 -10.67 1.33
CA GLU A 53 1.61 -11.94 1.10
C GLU A 53 0.11 -11.80 1.38
N ALA A 54 -0.26 -11.22 2.52
CA ALA A 54 -1.66 -10.98 2.86
C ALA A 54 -2.35 -10.06 1.83
N MET A 55 -1.68 -8.99 1.43
CA MET A 55 -2.17 -8.04 0.43
C MET A 55 -2.32 -8.69 -0.95
N ALA A 56 -1.38 -9.55 -1.35
CA ALA A 56 -1.42 -10.30 -2.60
C ALA A 56 -2.57 -11.32 -2.66
N GLY A 57 -2.99 -11.84 -1.50
CA GLY A 57 -4.14 -12.73 -1.36
C GLY A 57 -5.51 -12.06 -1.60
N TRP A 58 -5.65 -10.74 -1.43
CA TRP A 58 -6.94 -10.07 -1.67
C TRP A 58 -7.34 -9.96 -3.15
N PRO A 59 -6.41 -9.66 -4.07
CA PRO A 59 -6.66 -9.64 -5.51
C PRO A 59 -6.22 -10.91 -6.25
N SER A 60 -5.64 -11.90 -5.57
CA SER A 60 -4.95 -13.05 -6.17
C SER A 60 -3.88 -12.62 -7.19
N CYS A 61 -2.78 -12.05 -6.72
CA CYS A 61 -1.59 -11.72 -7.51
C CYS A 61 -0.31 -12.21 -6.82
N ASP A 62 0.85 -11.97 -7.42
CA ASP A 62 2.13 -12.25 -6.75
C ASP A 62 2.41 -11.23 -5.64
N ALA A 63 3.12 -11.67 -4.58
CA ALA A 63 3.59 -10.82 -3.49
C ALA A 63 4.87 -10.03 -3.84
N THR A 64 5.07 -9.70 -5.12
CA THR A 64 6.18 -8.85 -5.56
C THR A 64 5.76 -7.38 -5.54
N ALA A 65 6.71 -6.47 -5.29
CA ALA A 65 6.42 -5.04 -5.29
C ALA A 65 5.79 -4.58 -6.62
N VAL A 66 6.23 -5.14 -7.75
CA VAL A 66 5.71 -4.84 -9.09
C VAL A 66 4.27 -5.30 -9.26
N ALA A 67 3.96 -6.56 -8.93
CA ALA A 67 2.60 -7.09 -9.06
C ALA A 67 1.62 -6.34 -8.16
N LEU A 68 2.03 -6.04 -6.93
CA LEU A 68 1.24 -5.24 -6.00
C LEU A 68 1.02 -3.82 -6.52
N ALA A 69 2.08 -3.12 -6.95
CA ALA A 69 2.00 -1.76 -7.49
C ALA A 69 1.06 -1.66 -8.70
N ASN A 70 1.15 -2.63 -9.61
CA ASN A 70 0.23 -2.74 -10.75
C ASN A 70 -1.21 -2.97 -10.29
N ARG A 71 -1.41 -3.79 -9.26
CA ARG A 71 -2.74 -4.16 -8.80
C ARG A 71 -3.46 -3.06 -8.02
N VAL A 72 -2.72 -2.23 -7.29
CA VAL A 72 -3.28 -1.07 -6.56
C VAL A 72 -3.10 0.25 -7.27
N ASN A 73 -2.39 0.26 -8.41
CA ASN A 73 -2.12 1.44 -9.20
C ASN A 73 -1.49 2.59 -8.39
N THR A 74 -0.49 2.25 -7.56
CA THR A 74 0.33 3.20 -6.80
C THR A 74 1.70 2.57 -6.47
N GLY A 75 2.62 3.36 -5.92
CA GLY A 75 3.94 2.86 -5.51
C GLY A 75 3.85 1.87 -4.36
N VAL A 76 4.67 0.82 -4.40
CA VAL A 76 4.80 -0.17 -3.33
C VAL A 76 6.26 -0.37 -2.98
N LEU A 77 6.56 -0.30 -1.68
CA LEU A 77 7.84 -0.62 -1.07
C LEU A 77 7.68 -1.86 -0.19
N ARG A 78 8.27 -2.97 -0.61
CA ARG A 78 8.36 -4.20 0.18
C ARG A 78 9.66 -4.23 0.95
N THR A 79 9.57 -4.33 2.27
CA THR A 79 10.73 -4.53 3.15
C THR A 79 11.02 -6.03 3.30
N LEU A 80 12.29 -6.42 3.27
CA LEU A 80 12.74 -7.84 3.30
C LEU A 80 13.75 -8.10 4.44
N GLY A 81 13.52 -7.47 5.59
CA GLY A 81 14.47 -7.49 6.72
C GLY A 81 15.91 -7.18 6.28
N GLY A 82 16.84 -8.09 6.59
CA GLY A 82 18.27 -7.96 6.25
C GLY A 82 18.63 -8.05 4.78
N ARG A 83 17.69 -8.42 3.88
CA ARG A 83 17.94 -8.51 2.43
C ARG A 83 17.77 -7.18 1.69
N GLY A 84 17.35 -6.13 2.41
CA GLY A 84 17.09 -4.80 1.85
C GLY A 84 15.76 -4.71 1.11
N PRO A 85 15.24 -3.49 0.87
CA PRO A 85 13.91 -3.31 0.33
C PRO A 85 13.83 -3.53 -1.20
N ARG A 86 12.61 -3.77 -1.69
CA ARG A 86 12.25 -3.81 -3.12
C ARG A 86 11.12 -2.80 -3.36
N ALA A 87 11.30 -1.92 -4.36
CA ALA A 87 10.33 -0.90 -4.70
C ALA A 87 9.84 -1.05 -6.14
N ALA A 88 8.58 -0.70 -6.39
CA ALA A 88 8.02 -0.53 -7.72
C ALA A 88 7.03 0.64 -7.74
N GLY A 89 6.93 1.33 -8.88
CA GLY A 89 6.00 2.44 -9.09
C GLY A 89 4.83 2.04 -9.99
N GLY A 90 3.62 2.51 -9.67
CA GLY A 90 2.48 2.48 -10.59
C GLY A 90 2.46 3.70 -11.52
N VAL A 91 1.80 3.60 -12.67
CA VAL A 91 1.60 4.73 -13.58
C VAL A 91 0.46 5.61 -13.03
N ARG A 92 0.79 6.78 -12.47
CA ARG A 92 -0.24 7.79 -12.18
C ARG A 92 -0.74 8.36 -13.51
N ARG A 93 -2.03 8.26 -13.77
CA ARG A 93 -2.72 9.00 -14.83
C ARG A 93 -3.27 10.30 -14.27
#